data_AF-A0A931YCM3-F1
#
_entry.id   AF-A0A931YCM3-F1
#
_cell.length_a   1.000
_cell.length_b   1.000
_cell.length_c   1.000
_cell.angle_alpha   90.00
_cell.angle_beta   90.00
_cell.angle_gamma   90.00
#
_symmetry.space_group_name_H-M   'P 1'
#
loop_
_entity.id
_entity.type
_entity.pdbx_description
1 polymer ?
#
loop_
_entity_poly.entity_id
_entity_poly.type
_entity_poly.pdbx_seq_one_letter_code
_entity_poly.pdbx_strand_id
1 'polypeptide(L)'
;MDDLNHIQKTTYEYAEKLAKDFYIGKLQGTKVYSPALKKHIYFTHSGWNHFVEKDRSVNELITRFFALPRVVGVLKKCRKYCDYNQRKKKYLIVEYWSFEAEVDNVLVKTVVTKVGGGKPYFLSCVWLGEIKT
;
A
#
# COMPACT_ATOMS: atom_id res chain seq x y z
N MET A 1 -10.90 29.72 -12.59
CA MET A 1 -10.11 28.59 -12.06
C MET A 1 -11.11 27.45 -11.95
N ASP A 2 -10.97 26.42 -12.79
CA ASP A 2 -12.03 25.44 -13.09
C ASP A 2 -12.55 24.68 -11.86
N ASP A 3 -13.87 24.61 -11.69
CA ASP A 3 -14.54 23.94 -10.55
C ASP A 3 -14.14 22.45 -10.41
N LEU A 4 -13.77 21.80 -11.52
CA LEU A 4 -13.26 20.43 -11.55
C LEU A 4 -11.96 20.27 -10.75
N ASN A 5 -11.05 21.24 -10.84
CA ASN A 5 -9.80 21.22 -10.08
C ASN A 5 -10.06 21.46 -8.58
N HIS A 6 -11.11 22.22 -8.24
CA HIS A 6 -11.52 22.42 -6.86
C HIS A 6 -12.01 21.12 -6.22
N ILE A 7 -12.97 20.42 -6.84
CA ILE A 7 -13.50 19.14 -6.31
C ILE A 7 -12.40 18.11 -6.13
N GLN A 8 -11.53 17.94 -7.13
CA GLN A 8 -10.46 16.95 -7.08
C GLN A 8 -9.47 17.26 -5.96
N LYS A 9 -9.07 18.53 -5.81
CA LYS A 9 -8.15 18.97 -4.76
C LYS A 9 -8.75 18.76 -3.37
N THR A 10 -9.98 19.21 -3.13
CA THR A 10 -10.64 19.07 -1.82
C THR A 10 -10.82 17.59 -1.47
N THR A 11 -11.21 16.76 -2.43
CA THR A 11 -11.34 15.31 -2.24
C THR A 11 -10.01 14.68 -1.86
N TYR A 12 -8.94 15.04 -2.57
CA TYR A 12 -7.59 14.56 -2.28
C TYR A 12 -7.14 14.93 -0.87
N GLU A 13 -7.24 16.20 -0.48
CA GLU A 13 -6.77 16.68 0.82
C GLU A 13 -7.52 15.99 1.96
N TYR A 14 -8.84 15.81 1.81
CA TYR A 14 -9.66 15.11 2.78
C TYR A 14 -9.33 13.61 2.85
N ALA A 15 -9.18 12.94 1.70
CA ALA A 15 -8.83 11.53 1.63
C ALA A 15 -7.42 11.25 2.18
N GLU A 16 -6.44 12.11 1.88
CA GLU A 16 -5.08 12.01 2.42
C GLU A 16 -5.10 12.13 3.94
N LYS A 17 -5.86 13.10 4.48
CA LYS A 17 -6.02 13.26 5.94
C LYS A 17 -6.60 11.99 6.58
N LEU A 18 -7.70 11.45 6.03
CA LEU A 18 -8.31 10.23 6.56
C LEU A 18 -7.36 9.03 6.48
N ALA A 19 -6.66 8.87 5.36
CA ALA A 19 -5.69 7.79 5.18
C ALA A 19 -4.52 7.91 6.17
N LYS A 20 -4.06 9.14 6.42
CA LYS A 20 -2.99 9.41 7.39
C LYS A 20 -3.42 9.08 8.81
N ASP A 21 -4.60 9.56 9.22
CA ASP A 21 -5.16 9.29 10.54
C ASP A 21 -5.35 7.78 10.75
N PHE A 22 -5.83 7.05 9.73
CA PHE A 22 -5.92 5.60 9.74
C PHE A 22 -4.54 4.93 9.83
N TYR A 23 -3.58 5.31 8.98
CA TYR A 23 -2.26 4.69 8.96
C TYR A 23 -1.57 4.88 10.30
N ILE A 24 -1.49 6.11 10.80
CA ILE A 24 -0.81 6.43 12.06
C ILE A 24 -1.54 5.77 13.23
N GLY A 25 -2.87 5.89 13.29
CA GLY A 25 -3.66 5.41 14.43
C GLY A 25 -3.86 3.90 14.49
N LYS A 26 -3.79 3.18 13.35
CA LYS A 26 -4.10 1.74 13.28
C LYS A 26 -2.99 0.87 12.75
N LEU A 27 -2.11 1.39 11.90
CA LEU A 27 -1.09 0.58 11.23
C LEU A 27 0.33 0.87 11.72
N GLN A 28 0.73 2.13 11.86
CA GLN A 28 2.11 2.50 12.14
C GLN A 28 2.61 1.86 13.45
N GLY A 29 3.80 1.27 13.39
CA GLY A 29 4.41 0.56 14.52
C GLY A 29 3.90 -0.88 14.69
N THR A 30 2.85 -1.27 13.97
CA THR A 30 2.36 -2.65 13.96
C THR A 30 3.09 -3.52 12.94
N LYS A 31 2.83 -4.83 13.00
CA LYS A 31 3.30 -5.81 12.04
C LYS A 31 2.23 -6.87 11.79
N VAL A 32 2.20 -7.42 10.59
CA VAL A 32 1.29 -8.51 10.21
C VAL A 32 2.08 -9.69 9.66
N TYR A 33 1.73 -10.91 10.07
CA TYR A 33 2.35 -12.10 9.51
C TYR A 33 1.80 -12.36 8.09
N SER A 34 2.70 -12.49 7.11
CA SER A 34 2.37 -12.91 5.75
C SER A 34 2.71 -14.39 5.58
N PRO A 35 1.70 -15.27 5.34
CA PRO A 35 1.95 -16.69 5.07
C PRO A 35 2.82 -16.92 3.83
N ALA A 36 2.62 -16.10 2.79
CA ALA A 36 3.36 -16.18 1.54
C ALA A 36 4.87 -15.94 1.71
N LEU A 37 5.28 -15.00 2.58
CA LEU A 37 6.70 -14.72 2.83
C LEU A 37 7.26 -15.42 4.06
N LYS A 38 6.40 -16.08 4.85
CA LYS A 38 6.72 -16.66 6.17
C LYS A 38 7.40 -15.65 7.10
N LYS A 39 7.03 -14.37 6.99
CA LYS A 39 7.66 -13.24 7.69
C LYS A 39 6.62 -12.22 8.14
N HIS A 40 6.98 -11.44 9.16
CA HIS A 40 6.20 -10.27 9.56
C HIS A 40 6.51 -9.09 8.63
N ILE A 41 5.46 -8.45 8.13
CA ILE A 41 5.49 -7.22 7.35
C ILE A 41 5.21 -6.06 8.28
N TYR A 42 6.10 -5.08 8.28
CA TYR A 42 6.04 -3.94 9.19
C TYR A 42 5.36 -2.74 8.53
N PHE A 43 4.63 -1.95 9.32
CA PHE A 43 4.09 -0.67 8.91
C PHE A 43 4.91 0.43 9.58
N THR A 44 5.66 1.19 8.78
CA THR A 44 6.71 2.10 9.26
C THR A 44 6.44 3.52 8.78
N HIS A 45 7.08 4.49 9.42
CA HIS A 45 7.02 5.88 8.97
C HIS A 45 7.54 6.03 7.53
N SER A 46 8.63 5.34 7.18
CA SER A 46 9.15 5.31 5.80
C SER A 46 8.17 4.70 4.81
N GLY A 47 7.40 3.68 5.23
CA GLY A 47 6.34 3.10 4.41
C GLY A 47 5.24 4.11 4.08
N TRP A 48 4.81 4.91 5.07
CA TRP A 48 3.87 6.01 4.83
C TRP A 48 4.43 7.06 3.87
N ASN A 49 5.65 7.53 4.10
CA ASN A 49 6.25 8.59 3.27
C ASN A 49 6.37 8.18 1.79
N HIS A 50 6.71 6.92 1.52
CA HIS A 50 6.70 6.39 0.16
C HIS A 50 5.28 6.18 -0.38
N PHE A 51 4.34 5.78 0.46
CA PHE A 51 2.95 5.56 0.04
C PHE A 51 2.28 6.84 -0.51
N VAL A 52 2.62 8.00 0.07
CA VAL A 52 2.11 9.32 -0.34
C VAL A 52 3.00 10.08 -1.33
N GLU A 53 4.08 9.47 -1.81
CA GLU A 53 5.04 10.14 -2.69
C GLU A 53 4.38 10.58 -4.02
N LYS A 54 4.59 11.85 -4.39
CA LYS A 54 3.75 12.61 -5.34
C LYS A 54 4.06 12.43 -6.83
N ASP A 55 4.85 11.44 -7.21
CA ASP A 55 5.10 11.11 -8.64
C ASP A 55 3.90 10.39 -9.31
N ARG A 56 2.70 10.53 -8.74
CA ARG A 56 1.48 9.84 -9.13
C ARG A 56 0.36 10.83 -9.36
N SER A 57 -0.58 10.48 -10.23
CA SER A 57 -1.77 11.30 -10.44
C SER A 57 -2.61 11.38 -9.14
N VAL A 58 -3.32 12.48 -8.95
CA VAL A 58 -4.18 12.70 -7.78
C VAL A 58 -5.24 11.59 -7.64
N ASN A 59 -5.85 11.16 -8.74
CA ASN A 59 -6.83 10.07 -8.74
C ASN A 59 -6.20 8.74 -8.32
N GLU A 60 -4.97 8.46 -8.76
CA GLU A 60 -4.26 7.28 -8.30
C GLU A 60 -4.08 7.33 -6.78
N LEU A 61 -3.59 8.44 -6.21
CA LEU A 61 -3.43 8.57 -4.76
C LEU A 61 -4.75 8.37 -4.00
N ILE A 62 -5.85 8.98 -4.46
CA ILE A 62 -7.19 8.81 -3.84
C ILE A 62 -7.59 7.33 -3.81
N THR A 63 -7.46 6.59 -4.91
CA THR A 63 -7.82 5.17 -4.95
C THR A 63 -6.94 4.32 -4.04
N ARG A 64 -5.65 4.66 -3.90
CA ARG A 64 -4.77 4.00 -2.94
C ARG A 64 -5.22 4.23 -1.49
N PHE A 65 -5.62 5.45 -1.15
CA PHE A 65 -6.15 5.80 0.17
C PHE A 65 -7.37 4.94 0.54
N PHE A 66 -8.28 4.71 -0.42
CA PHE A 66 -9.43 3.83 -0.20
C PHE A 66 -9.08 2.34 -0.14
N ALA A 67 -7.98 1.91 -0.76
CA ALA A 67 -7.48 0.54 -0.65
C ALA A 67 -6.76 0.25 0.68
N LEU A 68 -6.21 1.26 1.33
CA LEU A 68 -5.33 1.12 2.50
C LEU A 68 -5.93 0.27 3.65
N PRO A 69 -7.22 0.41 4.03
CA PRO A 69 -7.80 -0.41 5.10
C PRO A 69 -7.76 -1.92 4.85
N ARG A 70 -7.69 -2.34 3.59
CA ARG A 70 -7.77 -3.76 3.17
C ARG A 70 -6.41 -4.46 3.15
N VAL A 71 -5.31 -3.71 3.24
CA VAL A 71 -3.93 -4.23 3.13
C VAL A 71 -3.64 -5.34 4.14
N VAL A 72 -4.12 -5.21 5.38
CA VAL A 72 -3.93 -6.26 6.41
C VAL A 72 -4.64 -7.55 6.00
N GLY A 73 -5.84 -7.44 5.42
CA GLY A 73 -6.59 -8.57 4.89
C GLY A 73 -5.86 -9.27 3.75
N VAL A 74 -5.34 -8.49 2.79
CA VAL A 74 -4.55 -9.02 1.66
C VAL A 74 -3.33 -9.80 2.16
N LEU A 75 -2.53 -9.20 3.05
CA LEU A 75 -1.29 -9.80 3.54
C LEU A 75 -1.52 -11.08 4.36
N LYS A 76 -2.64 -11.19 5.07
CA LYS A 76 -3.03 -12.40 5.83
C LYS A 76 -3.61 -13.50 4.94
N LYS A 77 -4.36 -13.14 3.89
CA LYS A 77 -5.09 -14.08 3.03
C LYS A 77 -4.17 -14.77 2.00
N CYS A 78 -3.20 -14.05 1.45
CA CYS A 78 -2.34 -14.58 0.39
C CYS A 78 -1.36 -15.65 0.90
N ARG A 79 -1.40 -16.84 0.28
CA ARG A 79 -0.42 -17.92 0.49
C ARG A 79 0.78 -17.87 -0.46
N LYS A 80 0.70 -17.06 -1.51
CA LYS A 80 1.77 -16.77 -2.48
C LYS A 80 1.70 -15.29 -2.87
N TYR A 81 2.83 -14.71 -3.30
CA TYR A 81 2.85 -13.42 -3.99
C TYR A 81 2.58 -13.64 -5.48
N CYS A 82 1.94 -12.68 -6.15
CA CYS A 82 1.66 -12.75 -7.59
C CYS A 82 2.83 -12.26 -8.44
N ASP A 83 3.71 -11.41 -7.87
CA ASP A 83 4.87 -10.86 -8.57
C ASP A 83 6.02 -10.64 -7.59
N TYR A 84 7.25 -10.76 -8.11
CA TYR A 84 8.50 -10.51 -7.39
C TYR A 84 9.48 -9.78 -8.31
N ASN A 85 10.00 -8.66 -7.82
CA ASN A 85 11.04 -7.90 -8.50
C ASN A 85 12.20 -7.60 -7.56
N GLN A 86 13.42 -7.61 -8.09
CA GLN A 86 14.63 -7.27 -7.35
C GLN A 86 15.46 -6.26 -8.12
N ARG A 87 15.90 -5.21 -7.43
CA ARG A 87 16.79 -4.18 -7.98
C ARG A 87 18.10 -4.15 -7.22
N LYS A 88 19.22 -4.27 -7.94
CA LYS A 88 20.56 -4.04 -7.38
C LYS A 88 20.85 -2.54 -7.41
N LYS A 89 21.04 -1.93 -6.24
CA LYS A 89 21.66 -0.60 -6.09
C LYS A 89 23.12 -0.79 -5.66
N LYS A 90 23.96 0.23 -5.85
CA LYS A 90 25.43 0.17 -5.71
C LYS A 90 25.93 -0.63 -4.48
N TYR A 91 25.26 -0.51 -3.33
CA TYR A 91 25.66 -1.20 -2.10
C TYR A 91 24.56 -2.05 -1.45
N LEU A 92 23.39 -2.17 -2.09
CA LEU A 92 22.27 -2.89 -1.50
C LEU A 92 21.33 -3.47 -2.54
N ILE A 93 20.60 -4.51 -2.15
CA ILE A 93 19.52 -5.10 -2.92
C ILE A 93 18.20 -4.54 -2.39
N VAL A 94 17.30 -4.13 -3.28
CA VAL A 94 15.91 -3.84 -2.93
C VAL A 94 15.01 -4.90 -3.54
N GLU A 95 14.23 -5.56 -2.70
CA GLU A 95 13.27 -6.59 -3.09
C GLU A 95 11.85 -6.02 -3.02
N TYR A 96 10.98 -6.43 -3.94
CA TYR A 96 9.58 -6.04 -4.00
C TYR A 96 8.73 -7.28 -4.23
N TRP A 97 7.66 -7.42 -3.45
CA TRP A 97 6.66 -8.48 -3.62
C TRP A 97 5.28 -7.85 -3.76
N SER A 98 4.51 -8.33 -4.73
CA SER A 98 3.11 -7.95 -4.89
C SER A 98 2.18 -9.07 -4.45
N PHE A 99 1.11 -8.69 -3.76
CA PHE A 99 0.04 -9.57 -3.31
C PHE A 99 -1.27 -9.04 -3.86
N GLU A 100 -2.10 -9.93 -4.38
CA GLU A 100 -3.43 -9.58 -4.86
C GLU A 100 -4.44 -10.48 -4.18
N ALA A 101 -5.46 -9.87 -3.57
CA ALA A 101 -6.57 -10.57 -2.99
C ALA A 101 -7.82 -9.70 -2.99
N GLU A 102 -8.95 -10.38 -3.07
CA GLU A 102 -10.24 -9.78 -2.79
C GLU A 102 -10.46 -9.67 -1.26
N VAL A 103 -10.76 -8.46 -0.80
CA VAL A 103 -11.11 -8.15 0.59
C VAL A 103 -12.29 -7.18 0.56
N ASP A 104 -13.39 -7.56 1.21
CA ASP A 104 -14.63 -6.78 1.24
C ASP A 104 -15.13 -6.41 -0.17
N ASN A 105 -15.24 -7.40 -1.06
CA ASN A 105 -15.64 -7.30 -2.48
C ASN A 105 -14.77 -6.39 -3.35
N VAL A 106 -13.59 -6.00 -2.86
CA VAL A 106 -12.62 -5.16 -3.60
C VAL A 106 -11.37 -5.97 -3.88
N LEU A 107 -10.96 -6.02 -5.14
CA LEU A 107 -9.66 -6.56 -5.53
C LEU A 107 -8.58 -5.51 -5.22
N VAL A 108 -7.68 -5.84 -4.30
CA VAL A 108 -6.60 -4.95 -3.87
C VAL A 108 -5.24 -5.59 -4.17
N LYS A 109 -4.36 -4.81 -4.80
CA LYS A 109 -2.94 -5.10 -4.91
C LYS A 109 -2.19 -4.43 -3.77
N THR A 110 -1.38 -5.19 -3.03
CA THR A 110 -0.48 -4.68 -1.97
C THR A 110 0.95 -4.97 -2.35
N VAL A 111 1.83 -3.98 -2.21
CA VAL A 111 3.27 -4.08 -2.45
C VAL A 111 4.02 -4.00 -1.12
N VAL A 112 4.91 -4.97 -0.91
CA VAL A 112 5.84 -5.03 0.20
C VAL A 112 7.25 -4.86 -0.36
N THR A 113 8.11 -4.17 0.37
CA THR A 113 9.52 -4.07 0.00
C THR A 113 10.44 -4.46 1.14
N LYS A 114 11.68 -4.82 0.80
CA LYS A 114 12.78 -4.98 1.74
C LYS A 114 14.03 -4.36 1.15
N VAL A 115 14.70 -3.53 1.94
CA VAL A 115 15.94 -2.84 1.56
C VAL A 115 17.10 -3.51 2.30
N GLY A 116 18.06 -4.05 1.55
CA GLY A 116 19.24 -4.75 2.07
C GLY A 116 18.88 -5.94 2.98
N GLY A 117 19.58 -6.03 4.12
CA GLY A 117 19.30 -7.01 5.18
C GLY A 117 18.13 -6.66 6.10
N GLY A 118 17.39 -5.57 5.81
CA GLY A 118 16.33 -5.05 6.67
C GLY A 118 15.09 -5.95 6.79
N LYS A 119 14.12 -5.48 7.55
CA LYS A 119 12.80 -6.13 7.70
C LYS A 119 11.89 -5.72 6.53
N PRO A 120 11.08 -6.64 5.97
CA PRO A 120 10.14 -6.28 4.92
C PRO A 120 9.03 -5.38 5.49
N TYR A 121 8.65 -4.34 4.76
CA TYR A 121 7.64 -3.37 5.18
C TYR A 121 6.67 -3.04 4.06
N PHE A 122 5.47 -2.61 4.44
CA PHE A 122 4.45 -2.14 3.51
C PHE A 122 4.98 -0.94 2.71
N LEU A 123 4.88 -1.02 1.38
CA LEU A 123 5.33 0.05 0.49
C LEU A 123 4.17 0.83 -0.14
N SER A 124 3.19 0.10 -0.69
CA SER A 124 2.05 0.71 -1.38
C SER A 124 0.89 -0.27 -1.56
N CYS A 125 -0.27 0.23 -1.94
CA CYS A 125 -1.40 -0.58 -2.39
C CYS A 125 -2.20 0.15 -3.46
N VAL A 126 -3.00 -0.59 -4.24
CA VAL A 126 -3.85 -0.06 -5.31
C VAL A 126 -5.18 -0.80 -5.31
N TRP A 127 -6.27 -0.07 -5.48
CA TRP A 127 -7.60 -0.60 -5.78
C TRP A 127 -7.65 -1.02 -7.26
N LEU A 128 -7.81 -2.31 -7.55
CA LEU A 128 -7.86 -2.82 -8.93
C LEU A 128 -9.28 -2.89 -9.48
N GLY A 129 -10.29 -3.04 -8.62
CA GLY A 129 -11.69 -3.06 -9.03
C GLY A 129 -12.60 -3.65 -7.96
N GLU A 130 -13.90 -3.60 -8.24
CA GLU A 130 -14.93 -4.28 -7.44
C GLU A 130 -15.31 -5.60 -8.11
N ILE A 131 -15.54 -6.62 -7.29
CA ILE A 131 -16.10 -7.89 -7.74
C ILE A 131 -17.61 -7.81 -7.51
N LYS A 132 -18.37 -7.75 -8.61
CA LYS A 132 -19.83 -7.86 -8.54
C LYS A 132 -20.19 -9.31 -8.26
N THR A 133 -20.80 -9.55 -7.12
CA THR A 133 -21.39 -10.85 -6.74
C THR A 133 -22.78 -10.99 -7.34
#